data_AF-A0A520HJ64-F1
#
_entry.id   AF-A0A520HJ64-F1
#
_cell.length_a   1.000
_cell.length_b   1.000
_cell.length_c   1.000
_cell.angle_alpha   90.00
_cell.angle_beta   90.00
_cell.angle_gamma   90.00
#
_symmetry.space_group_name_H-M   'P 1'
#
loop_
_entity.id
_entity.type
_entity.pdbx_description
1 polymer ?
#
loop_
_entity_poly.entity_id
_entity_poly.type
_entity_poly.pdbx_seq_one_letter_code
_entity_poly.pdbx_strand_id
1 'polypeptide(L)'
;MPFGAAEEQIIDAAKNYSTVLHKASELVTQAPDELLSGSPATIYLKKLGHRPLTSEDLTNVINALGSADDKQIVLDFQQAQLELSQRLQQTKNIGLVLKQANIPYQQAYARFSRSDLWKPDQMIQIMEVLRRLQL
;
A
#
# COMPACT_ATOMS: atom_id res chain seq x y z
N MET A 1 16.96 -8.56 12.61
CA MET A 1 16.33 -8.68 13.95
C MET A 1 15.43 -9.89 13.87
N PRO A 2 15.11 -10.63 14.95
CA PRO A 2 14.14 -11.70 14.80
C PRO A 2 12.78 -11.12 14.37
N PHE A 3 12.10 -11.80 13.47
CA PHE A 3 10.73 -11.44 13.06
C PHE A 3 9.80 -11.51 14.29
N GLY A 4 9.08 -10.43 14.58
CA GLY A 4 8.28 -10.29 15.80
C GLY A 4 6.92 -9.63 15.58
N ALA A 5 6.31 -9.18 16.68
CA ALA A 5 4.95 -8.62 16.68
C ALA A 5 4.83 -7.32 15.85
N ALA A 6 5.88 -6.51 15.79
CA ALA A 6 5.91 -5.31 14.94
C ALA A 6 5.84 -5.68 13.45
N GLU A 7 6.55 -6.73 13.05
CA GLU A 7 6.51 -7.21 11.67
C GLU A 7 5.16 -7.83 11.27
N GLU A 8 4.46 -8.46 12.21
CA GLU A 8 3.07 -8.90 12.00
C GLU A 8 2.12 -7.71 11.79
N GLN A 9 2.28 -6.63 12.56
CA GLN A 9 1.46 -5.42 12.41
C GLN A 9 1.61 -4.78 11.03
N ILE A 10 2.81 -4.79 10.44
CA ILE A 10 3.04 -4.31 9.07
C ILE A 10 2.26 -5.15 8.04
N ILE A 11 2.20 -6.48 8.22
CA ILE A 11 1.43 -7.36 7.35
C ILE A 11 -0.06 -7.08 7.47
N ASP A 12 -0.56 -6.97 8.70
CA ASP A 12 -1.97 -6.74 8.95
C ASP A 12 -2.43 -5.37 8.44
N ALA A 13 -1.62 -4.32 8.64
CA ALA A 13 -1.87 -3.00 8.07
C ALA A 13 -1.94 -3.05 6.54
N ALA A 14 -1.03 -3.76 5.88
CA ALA A 14 -1.04 -3.92 4.42
C ALA A 14 -2.29 -4.69 3.92
N LYS A 15 -2.70 -5.76 4.60
CA LYS A 15 -3.90 -6.53 4.27
C LYS A 15 -5.18 -5.71 4.47
N ASN A 16 -5.27 -5.02 5.59
CA ASN A 16 -6.41 -4.17 5.92
C ASN A 16 -6.53 -3.04 4.89
N TYR A 17 -5.42 -2.39 4.54
CA TYR A 17 -5.43 -1.35 3.51
C TYR A 17 -5.82 -1.87 2.12
N SER A 18 -5.33 -3.07 1.73
CA SER A 18 -5.78 -3.71 0.48
C SER A 18 -7.30 -3.94 0.46
N THR A 19 -7.87 -4.35 1.60
CA THR A 19 -9.32 -4.51 1.76
C THR A 19 -10.05 -3.17 1.62
N VAL A 20 -9.54 -2.11 2.24
CA VAL A 20 -10.12 -0.76 2.15
C VAL A 20 -10.02 -0.21 0.72
N LEU A 21 -8.93 -0.47 -0.02
CA LEU A 21 -8.82 -0.09 -1.43
C LEU A 21 -9.88 -0.79 -2.29
N HIS A 22 -10.18 -2.06 -2.03
CA HIS A 22 -11.26 -2.76 -2.71
C HIS A 22 -12.61 -2.11 -2.42
N LYS A 23 -12.93 -1.84 -1.14
CA LYS A 23 -14.16 -1.11 -0.78
C LYS A 23 -14.23 0.26 -1.47
N ALA A 24 -13.12 0.99 -1.51
CA ALA A 24 -13.05 2.29 -2.14
C ALA A 24 -13.38 2.22 -3.64
N SER A 25 -12.96 1.15 -4.33
CA SER A 25 -13.28 0.94 -5.74
C SER A 25 -14.78 0.80 -6.01
N GLU A 26 -15.54 0.26 -5.05
CA GLU A 26 -17.00 0.16 -5.13
C GLU A 26 -17.67 1.53 -4.87
N LEU A 27 -17.13 2.29 -3.93
CA LEU A 27 -17.60 3.63 -3.56
C LEU A 27 -17.32 4.70 -4.64
N VAL A 28 -16.36 4.47 -5.54
CA VAL A 28 -16.00 5.39 -6.63
C VAL A 28 -17.19 5.76 -7.51
N THR A 29 -18.15 4.84 -7.70
CA THR A 29 -19.36 5.09 -8.49
C THR A 29 -20.23 6.21 -7.88
N GLN A 30 -20.17 6.38 -6.56
CA GLN A 30 -20.92 7.37 -5.79
C GLN A 30 -20.09 8.61 -5.45
N ALA A 31 -18.79 8.59 -5.75
CA ALA A 31 -17.88 9.68 -5.44
C ALA A 31 -18.19 10.95 -6.27
N PRO A 32 -18.16 12.15 -5.66
CA PRO A 32 -18.12 13.40 -6.41
C PRO A 32 -16.94 13.43 -7.40
N ASP A 33 -17.14 14.02 -8.58
CA ASP A 33 -16.12 14.08 -9.63
C ASP A 33 -14.83 14.76 -9.17
N GLU A 34 -14.94 15.72 -8.25
CA GLU A 34 -13.82 16.48 -7.66
C GLU A 34 -12.81 15.59 -6.92
N LEU A 35 -13.22 14.41 -6.46
CA LEU A 35 -12.33 13.46 -5.78
C LEU A 35 -11.47 12.64 -6.74
N LEU A 36 -11.78 12.67 -8.03
CA LEU A 36 -11.16 11.85 -9.05
C LEU A 36 -10.32 12.72 -10.00
N SER A 37 -9.07 12.32 -10.22
CA SER A 37 -8.16 13.03 -11.11
C SER A 37 -8.55 12.87 -12.60
N GLY A 38 -8.41 13.95 -13.37
CA GLY A 38 -8.51 13.93 -14.84
C GLY A 38 -9.62 14.82 -15.40
N SER A 39 -9.86 14.70 -16.71
CA SER A 39 -10.97 15.39 -17.38
C SER A 39 -12.32 14.75 -17.06
N PRO A 40 -13.46 15.44 -17.24
CA PRO A 40 -14.78 14.85 -17.01
C PRO A 40 -15.01 13.52 -17.73
N ALA A 41 -14.56 13.41 -18.99
CA ALA A 41 -14.63 12.16 -19.74
C ALA A 41 -13.74 11.05 -19.13
N THR A 42 -12.57 11.41 -18.60
CA THR A 42 -11.67 10.48 -17.91
C THR A 42 -12.30 9.98 -16.61
N ILE A 43 -12.89 10.88 -15.84
CA ILE A 43 -13.58 10.58 -14.58
C ILE A 43 -14.77 9.65 -14.84
N TYR A 44 -15.56 9.94 -15.87
CA TYR A 44 -16.66 9.07 -16.29
C TYR A 44 -16.20 7.65 -16.60
N LEU A 45 -15.12 7.48 -17.37
CA LEU A 45 -14.57 6.15 -17.67
C LEU A 45 -13.99 5.44 -16.44
N LYS A 46 -13.42 6.19 -15.48
CA LYS A 46 -12.97 5.63 -14.20
C LYS A 46 -14.14 5.09 -13.37
N LYS A 47 -15.25 5.84 -13.29
CA LYS A 47 -16.47 5.41 -12.60
C LYS A 47 -17.11 4.16 -13.20
N LEU A 48 -17.00 3.97 -14.51
CA LEU A 48 -17.46 2.77 -15.21
C LEU A 48 -16.48 1.58 -15.13
N GLY A 49 -15.31 1.74 -14.48
CA GLY A 49 -14.28 0.69 -14.44
C GLY A 49 -13.52 0.48 -15.75
N HIS A 50 -13.76 1.31 -16.77
CA HIS A 50 -13.06 1.23 -18.07
C HIS A 50 -11.68 1.89 -18.05
N ARG A 51 -11.36 2.64 -16.99
CA ARG A 51 -10.04 3.25 -16.79
C ARG A 51 -9.56 3.01 -15.36
N PRO A 52 -8.26 2.70 -15.16
CA PRO A 52 -7.74 2.46 -13.82
C PRO A 52 -7.81 3.73 -12.95
N LEU A 53 -8.09 3.51 -11.67
CA LEU A 53 -8.03 4.51 -10.62
C LEU A 53 -6.59 4.65 -10.14
N THR A 54 -6.17 5.88 -9.80
CA THR A 54 -4.88 6.09 -9.15
C THR A 54 -5.00 5.76 -7.65
N SER A 55 -3.85 5.51 -7.00
CA SER A 55 -3.82 5.34 -5.54
C SER A 55 -4.30 6.60 -4.80
N GLU A 56 -4.07 7.77 -5.39
CA GLU A 56 -4.56 9.06 -4.88
C GLU A 56 -6.09 9.16 -4.99
N ASP A 57 -6.67 8.79 -6.14
CA ASP A 57 -8.13 8.77 -6.33
C ASP A 57 -8.80 7.90 -5.26
N LEU A 58 -8.28 6.67 -5.05
CA LEU A 58 -8.81 5.75 -4.05
C LEU A 58 -8.67 6.32 -2.63
N THR A 59 -7.53 6.93 -2.31
CA THR A 59 -7.31 7.55 -1.00
C THR A 59 -8.26 8.74 -0.77
N ASN A 60 -8.49 9.56 -1.78
CA ASN A 60 -9.45 10.68 -1.71
C ASN A 60 -10.87 10.18 -1.48
N VAL A 61 -11.27 9.11 -2.17
CA VAL A 61 -12.58 8.46 -1.98
C VAL A 61 -12.72 7.92 -0.56
N ILE A 62 -11.69 7.25 -0.01
CA ILE A 62 -11.70 6.75 1.38
C ILE A 62 -11.81 7.90 2.38
N ASN A 63 -11.05 8.98 2.17
CA ASN A 63 -11.06 10.12 3.08
C ASN A 63 -12.40 10.85 3.10
N ALA A 64 -13.08 10.92 1.95
CA ALA A 64 -14.37 11.60 1.84
C ALA A 64 -15.55 10.71 2.26
N LEU A 65 -15.58 9.45 1.81
CA LEU A 65 -16.75 8.57 1.90
C LEU A 65 -16.55 7.35 2.81
N GLY A 66 -15.30 7.02 3.16
CA GLY A 66 -15.00 5.90 4.05
C GLY A 66 -15.41 6.16 5.50
N SER A 67 -15.55 5.08 6.26
CA SER A 67 -15.82 5.13 7.71
C SER A 67 -14.61 5.67 8.49
N ALA A 68 -14.80 5.99 9.78
CA ALA A 68 -13.68 6.37 10.65
C ALA A 68 -12.62 5.27 10.72
N ASP A 69 -13.04 4.01 10.76
CA ASP A 69 -12.14 2.86 10.77
C ASP A 69 -11.35 2.75 9.46
N ASP A 70 -12.00 2.94 8.30
CA ASP A 70 -11.32 2.90 7.00
C ASP A 70 -10.24 4.00 6.91
N LYS A 71 -10.51 5.20 7.45
CA LYS A 71 -9.54 6.30 7.51
C LYS A 71 -8.38 5.99 8.44
N GLN A 72 -8.65 5.35 9.58
CA GLN A 72 -7.59 4.91 10.50
C GLN A 72 -6.68 3.87 9.82
N ILE A 73 -7.25 2.93 9.07
CA ILE A 73 -6.47 1.94 8.30
C ILE A 73 -5.53 2.60 7.28
N VAL A 74 -5.94 3.72 6.65
CA VAL A 74 -5.06 4.49 5.76
C VAL A 74 -3.86 5.06 6.52
N LEU A 75 -4.07 5.60 7.71
CA LEU A 75 -2.99 6.13 8.56
C LEU A 75 -2.06 5.02 9.04
N ASP A 76 -2.63 3.91 9.50
CA ASP A 76 -1.86 2.75 9.96
C ASP A 76 -1.00 2.18 8.83
N PHE A 77 -1.52 2.19 7.60
CA PHE A 77 -0.76 1.78 6.43
C PHE A 77 0.42 2.71 6.13
N GLN A 78 0.22 4.03 6.19
CA GLN A 78 1.32 4.99 6.00
C GLN A 78 2.43 4.80 7.04
N GLN A 79 2.05 4.53 8.28
CA GLN A 79 3.00 4.21 9.34
C GLN A 79 3.74 2.89 9.04
N ALA A 80 3.02 1.84 8.62
CA ALA A 80 3.61 0.56 8.25
C ALA A 80 4.59 0.68 7.06
N GLN A 81 4.34 1.58 6.10
CA GLN A 81 5.26 1.85 5.00
C GLN A 81 6.60 2.41 5.50
N LEU A 82 6.58 3.32 6.47
CA LEU A 82 7.78 3.89 7.09
C LEU A 82 8.56 2.83 7.85
N GLU A 83 7.86 2.04 8.67
CA GLU A 83 8.47 0.97 9.46
C GLU A 83 9.10 -0.10 8.59
N LEU A 84 8.43 -0.49 7.50
CA LEU A 84 9.00 -1.41 6.51
C LEU A 84 10.31 -0.88 5.92
N SER A 85 10.33 0.39 5.48
CA SER A 85 11.54 1.00 4.91
C SER A 85 12.68 1.01 5.91
N GLN A 86 12.43 1.38 7.17
CA GLN A 86 13.44 1.34 8.23
C GLN A 86 13.94 -0.09 8.49
N ARG A 87 13.01 -1.06 8.56
CA ARG A 87 13.33 -2.47 8.76
C ARG A 87 14.21 -3.02 7.66
N LEU A 88 13.89 -2.69 6.42
CA LEU A 88 14.64 -3.12 5.24
C LEU A 88 16.06 -2.53 5.23
N GLN A 89 16.22 -1.24 5.55
CA GLN A 89 17.54 -0.60 5.66
C GLN A 89 18.45 -1.27 6.70
N GLN A 90 17.87 -1.81 7.79
CA GLN A 90 18.60 -2.51 8.84
C GLN A 90 18.86 -4.00 8.53
N THR A 91 18.31 -4.52 7.43
CA THR A 91 18.40 -5.94 7.08
C THR A 91 19.70 -6.23 6.33
N LYS A 92 20.64 -6.93 6.98
CA LYS A 92 21.97 -7.26 6.40
C LYS A 92 21.90 -7.99 5.05
N ASN A 93 20.92 -8.89 4.88
CA ASN A 93 20.76 -9.72 3.67
C ASN A 93 19.63 -9.23 2.75
N ILE A 94 19.44 -7.92 2.67
CA ILE A 94 18.34 -7.29 1.92
C ILE A 94 18.26 -7.75 0.45
N GLY A 95 19.40 -7.96 -0.22
CA GLY A 95 19.42 -8.42 -1.61
C GLY A 95 18.77 -9.79 -1.80
N LEU A 96 18.94 -10.70 -0.83
CA LEU A 96 18.30 -12.02 -0.85
C LEU A 96 16.78 -11.90 -0.58
N VAL A 97 16.40 -11.06 0.38
CA VAL A 97 14.98 -10.79 0.69
C VAL A 97 14.26 -10.25 -0.54
N LEU A 98 14.82 -9.21 -1.18
CA LEU A 98 14.23 -8.60 -2.37
C LEU A 98 14.17 -9.57 -3.56
N LYS A 99 15.20 -10.40 -3.75
CA LYS A 99 15.20 -11.43 -4.79
C LYS A 99 14.09 -12.46 -4.58
N GLN A 100 13.89 -12.92 -3.34
CA GLN A 100 12.82 -13.88 -3.02
C GLN A 100 11.42 -13.25 -3.05
N ALA A 101 11.31 -11.95 -2.76
CA ALA A 101 10.08 -11.18 -2.92
C ALA A 101 9.80 -10.77 -4.37
N ASN A 102 10.68 -11.13 -5.32
CA ASN A 102 10.59 -10.74 -6.74
C ASN A 102 10.52 -9.21 -6.95
N ILE A 103 11.25 -8.45 -6.14
CA ILE A 103 11.31 -6.98 -6.22
C ILE A 103 12.67 -6.56 -6.77
N PRO A 104 12.71 -5.84 -7.92
CA PRO A 104 13.97 -5.35 -8.46
C PRO A 104 14.68 -4.41 -7.49
N TYR A 105 16.00 -4.60 -7.30
CA TYR A 105 16.79 -3.82 -6.35
C TYR A 105 16.71 -2.31 -6.60
N GLN A 106 16.73 -1.88 -7.87
CA GLN A 106 16.59 -0.47 -8.24
C GLN A 106 15.27 0.14 -7.76
N GLN A 107 14.17 -0.62 -7.84
CA GLN A 107 12.87 -0.16 -7.34
C GLN A 107 12.88 -0.07 -5.82
N ALA A 108 13.40 -1.09 -5.13
CA ALA A 108 13.49 -1.08 -3.67
C ALA A 108 14.32 0.09 -3.15
N TYR A 109 15.47 0.36 -3.78
CA TYR A 109 16.35 1.46 -3.41
C TYR A 109 15.66 2.82 -3.51
N ALA A 110 14.91 3.07 -4.59
CA ALA A 110 14.12 4.29 -4.72
C ALA A 110 13.02 4.41 -3.65
N ARG A 111 12.46 3.28 -3.20
CA ARG A 111 11.40 3.24 -2.18
C ARG A 111 11.91 3.35 -0.74
N PHE A 112 13.20 3.11 -0.50
CA PHE A 112 13.78 3.36 0.82
C PHE A 112 13.80 4.85 1.20
N SER A 113 13.97 5.74 0.22
CA SER A 113 13.84 7.20 0.42
C SER A 113 12.42 7.71 0.20
N ARG A 114 11.57 6.92 -0.46
CA ARG A 114 10.16 7.23 -0.76
C ARG A 114 9.26 6.06 -0.35
N SER A 115 9.04 5.94 0.96
CA SER A 115 8.24 4.85 1.55
C SER A 115 6.78 4.86 1.09
N ASP A 116 6.26 6.04 0.71
CA ASP A 116 4.93 6.24 0.12
C ASP A 116 4.68 5.38 -1.13
N LEU A 117 5.75 4.98 -1.81
CA LEU A 117 5.68 4.20 -3.05
C LEU A 117 5.58 2.68 -2.81
N TRP A 118 5.59 2.21 -1.56
CA TRP A 118 5.38 0.80 -1.26
C TRP A 118 3.92 0.41 -1.47
N LYS A 119 3.70 -0.60 -2.33
CA LYS A 119 2.36 -1.17 -2.54
C LYS A 119 2.06 -2.25 -1.50
N PRO A 120 0.80 -2.41 -1.07
CA PRO A 120 0.41 -3.42 -0.08
C PRO A 120 0.91 -4.82 -0.40
N ASP A 121 0.70 -5.29 -1.64
CA ASP A 121 1.13 -6.63 -2.06
C ASP A 121 2.64 -6.83 -1.96
N GLN A 122 3.42 -5.79 -2.27
CA GLN A 122 4.88 -5.83 -2.17
C GLN A 122 5.32 -5.88 -0.71
N MET A 123 4.65 -5.12 0.16
CA MET A 123 4.92 -5.16 1.60
C MET A 123 4.65 -6.56 2.16
N ILE A 124 3.49 -7.14 1.84
CA ILE A 124 3.13 -8.51 2.26
C ILE A 124 4.19 -9.51 1.80
N GLN A 125 4.59 -9.48 0.52
CA GLN A 125 5.59 -10.39 -0.03
C GLN A 125 6.95 -10.26 0.68
N ILE A 126 7.42 -9.03 0.92
CA ILE A 126 8.68 -8.79 1.64
C ILE A 126 8.60 -9.35 3.06
N MET A 127 7.51 -9.05 3.77
CA MET A 127 7.36 -9.46 5.16
C MET A 127 7.21 -10.98 5.29
N GLU A 128 6.52 -11.64 4.37
CA GLU A 128 6.47 -13.10 4.32
C GLU A 128 7.83 -13.74 4.04
N VAL A 129 8.67 -13.11 3.23
CA VAL A 129 10.06 -13.54 3.03
C VAL A 129 10.87 -13.38 4.32
N LEU A 130 10.78 -12.21 4.99
CA LEU A 130 11.44 -11.98 6.26
C LEU A 130 11.00 -13.00 7.32
N ARG A 131 9.70 -13.31 7.39
CA ARG A 131 9.13 -14.34 8.27
C ARG A 131 9.72 -15.72 7.98
N ARG A 132 9.72 -16.14 6.71
CA ARG A 132 10.25 -17.45 6.29
C ARG A 132 11.74 -17.61 6.59
N LEU A 133 12.50 -16.52 6.44
CA LEU A 133 13.94 -16.51 6.70
C LEU A 133 14.30 -16.26 8.16
N GLN A 134 13.31 -15.96 9.02
CA GLN A 134 13.48 -15.58 10.42
C GLN A 134 14.45 -14.40 10.60
N LEU A 135 14.40 -13.43 9.69
CA LEU A 135 15.31 -12.30 9.55
C LEU A 135 14.72 -10.96 9.95
#